data_AF-A0A6A5YVT0-F1
#
_entry.id   AF-A0A6A5YVT0-F1
#
_cell.length_a   1.000
_cell.length_b   1.000
_cell.length_c   1.000
_cell.angle_alpha   90.00
_cell.angle_beta   90.00
_cell.angle_gamma   90.00
#
_symmetry.space_group_name_H-M   'P 1'
#
loop_
_entity.id
_entity.type
_entity.pdbx_description
1 polymer ?
#
loop_
_entity_poly.entity_id
_entity_poly.type
_entity_poly.pdbx_seq_one_letter_code
_entity_poly.pdbx_strand_id
1 'polypeptide(L)'
;MEAYGVPGSLIYPAAAFEIVSGVMLLVDRKTKHLGWLLAGWCILTAAIFHADFKDQTQLIMFLKNMTMAGGFLGLVGQEAETL
;
A
#
# COMPACT_ATOMS: atom_id res chain seq x y z
N MET A 1 10.16 12.76 1.72
CA MET A 1 10.63 12.00 0.56
C MET A 1 12.11 12.24 0.30
N GLU A 2 12.57 13.49 0.28
CA GLU A 2 13.98 13.81 0.00
C GLU A 2 14.98 13.21 1.00
N ALA A 3 14.61 13.13 2.28
CA ALA A 3 15.41 12.44 3.31
C ALA A 3 15.68 10.95 3.01
N TYR A 4 14.89 10.34 2.11
CA TYR A 4 15.02 8.96 1.67
C TYR A 4 15.55 8.86 0.23
N GLY A 5 16.11 9.95 -0.33
CA GLY A 5 16.61 9.99 -1.70
C GLY A 5 15.51 9.96 -2.78
N VAL A 6 14.24 10.14 -2.39
CA VAL A 6 13.09 10.14 -3.31
C VAL A 6 12.72 11.59 -3.64
N PRO A 7 12.57 11.96 -4.93
CA PRO A 7 12.13 13.30 -5.33
C PRO A 7 10.86 13.76 -4.61
N GLY A 8 10.88 14.96 -4.02
CA GLY A 8 9.73 15.49 -3.27
C GLY A 8 8.44 15.63 -4.09
N SER A 9 8.56 15.85 -5.39
CA SER A 9 7.42 15.98 -6.32
C SER A 9 6.58 14.70 -6.44
N LEU A 10 7.12 13.53 -6.09
CA LEU A 10 6.40 12.26 -6.11
C LEU A 10 5.28 12.17 -5.07
N ILE A 11 5.19 13.13 -4.13
CA ILE A 11 4.10 13.19 -3.17
C ILE A 11 2.73 13.37 -3.85
N TYR A 12 2.66 14.16 -4.93
CA TYR A 12 1.41 14.42 -5.65
C TYR A 12 0.86 13.17 -6.35
N PRO A 13 1.64 12.44 -7.18
CA PRO A 13 1.15 11.21 -7.78
C PRO A 13 0.92 10.10 -6.74
N ALA A 14 1.72 10.02 -5.66
CA ALA A 14 1.49 9.07 -4.58
C ALA A 14 0.14 9.31 -3.88
N ALA A 15 -0.15 10.55 -3.49
CA ALA A 15 -1.41 10.90 -2.86
C ALA A 15 -2.61 10.66 -3.80
N ALA A 16 -2.47 11.01 -5.08
CA ALA A 16 -3.50 10.73 -6.08
C ALA A 16 -3.77 9.23 -6.22
N PHE A 17 -2.72 8.41 -6.25
CA PHE A 17 -2.83 6.96 -6.29
C PHE A 17 -3.58 6.41 -5.07
N GLU A 18 -3.22 6.83 -3.86
CA GLU A 18 -3.83 6.36 -2.61
C GLU A 18 -5.32 6.72 -2.53
N ILE A 19 -5.68 7.94 -2.91
CA ILE A 19 -7.09 8.39 -2.90
C ILE A 19 -7.90 7.64 -3.96
N VAL A 20 -7.40 7.56 -5.21
CA VAL A 20 -8.13 6.91 -6.31
C VAL A 20 -8.32 5.42 -6.04
N SER A 21 -7.27 4.74 -5.59
CA SER A 21 -7.34 3.31 -5.26
C SER A 21 -8.23 3.03 -4.05
N GLY A 22 -8.20 3.88 -3.02
CA GLY A 22 -9.11 3.80 -1.87
C GLY A 22 -10.58 3.98 -2.28
N VAL A 23 -10.88 4.95 -3.14
CA VAL A 23 -12.24 5.13 -3.68
C VAL A 23 -12.66 3.94 -4.55
N MET A 24 -11.76 3.40 -5.38
CA MET A 24 -12.06 2.23 -6.20
C MET A 24 -12.37 0.98 -5.37
N LEU A 25 -11.67 0.79 -4.23
CA LEU A 25 -11.98 -0.27 -3.27
C LEU A 25 -13.39 -0.12 -2.69
N LEU A 26 -13.82 1.11 -2.36
CA LEU A 26 -15.16 1.36 -1.82
C LEU A 26 -16.28 1.10 -2.84
N VAL A 27 -16.01 1.32 -4.12
CA VAL A 27 -17.01 1.18 -5.21
C VAL A 27 -17.05 -0.25 -5.78
N ASP A 28 -16.32 -1.19 -5.17
CA ASP A 28 -16.27 -2.63 -5.51
C ASP A 28 -16.04 -2.91 -7.00
N ARG A 29 -15.24 -2.05 -7.67
CA ARG A 29 -14.89 -2.23 -9.08
C ARG A 29 -13.49 -2.83 -9.20
N LYS A 30 -13.41 -4.10 -9.62
CA LYS A 30 -12.17 -4.83 -9.96
C LYS A 30 -11.21 -4.98 -8.78
N THR A 31 -11.70 -5.56 -7.70
CA THR A 31 -11.00 -5.65 -6.40
C THR A 31 -9.72 -6.50 -6.47
N LYS A 32 -9.61 -7.48 -7.38
CA LYS A 32 -8.39 -8.31 -7.50
C LYS A 32 -7.17 -7.56 -8.04
N HIS A 33 -7.32 -6.80 -9.12
CA HIS A 33 -6.19 -6.07 -9.68
C HIS A 33 -5.74 -4.95 -8.73
N LEU A 34 -6.69 -4.28 -8.08
CA LEU A 34 -6.42 -3.30 -7.03
C LEU A 34 -5.76 -3.91 -5.81
N GLY A 35 -6.17 -5.11 -5.37
CA GLY A 35 -5.55 -5.81 -4.24
C GLY A 35 -4.06 -6.08 -4.46
N TRP A 36 -3.67 -6.56 -5.64
CA TRP A 36 -2.26 -6.73 -6.00
C TRP A 36 -1.49 -5.41 -6.00
N LEU A 37 -2.07 -4.38 -6.62
CA LEU A 37 -1.45 -3.07 -6.76
C LEU A 37 -1.21 -2.41 -5.39
N LEU A 38 -2.20 -2.45 -4.52
CA LEU A 38 -2.14 -1.89 -3.16
C LEU A 38 -1.24 -2.69 -2.23
N ALA A 39 -1.23 -4.02 -2.35
CA ALA A 39 -0.27 -4.84 -1.61
C ALA A 39 1.18 -4.51 -2.00
N GLY A 40 1.45 -4.40 -3.31
CA GLY A 40 2.75 -3.96 -3.82
C GLY A 40 3.13 -2.56 -3.33
N TRP A 41 2.17 -1.62 -3.33
CA TRP A 41 2.37 -0.26 -2.81
C TRP A 41 2.76 -0.25 -1.33
N CYS A 42 2.07 -1.02 -0.49
CA CYS A 42 2.39 -1.14 0.94
C CYS A 42 3.80 -1.72 1.17
N ILE A 43 4.18 -2.78 0.43
CA ILE A 43 5.52 -3.38 0.54
C ILE A 43 6.59 -2.38 0.10
N LEU A 44 6.38 -1.70 -1.04
CA LEU A 44 7.32 -0.72 -1.58
C LEU A 44 7.54 0.45 -0.61
N THR A 45 6.45 1.04 -0.10
CA THR A 45 6.53 2.18 0.82
C THR A 45 7.12 1.78 2.18
N ALA A 46 6.86 0.57 2.67
CA ALA A 46 7.51 0.04 3.88
C ALA A 46 9.03 -0.08 3.69
N ALA A 47 9.47 -0.65 2.56
CA ALA A 47 10.88 -0.84 2.26
C ALA A 47 11.64 0.47 2.05
N ILE A 48 10.98 1.51 1.51
CA ILE A 48 11.62 2.81 1.26
C ILE A 48 11.62 3.69 2.52
N PHE A 49 10.49 3.77 3.24
CA PHE A 49 10.30 4.78 4.27
C PHE A 49 10.38 4.27 5.72
N HIS A 50 10.42 2.94 5.93
CA HIS A 50 10.32 2.32 7.26
C HIS A 50 11.32 1.17 7.46
N ALA A 51 12.52 1.29 6.89
CA ALA A 51 13.55 0.25 6.93
C ALA A 51 14.53 0.36 8.11
N ASP A 52 14.42 1.38 8.97
CA ASP A 52 15.20 1.43 10.21
C ASP A 52 14.50 0.66 11.33
N PHE A 53 14.85 -0.62 11.46
CA PHE A 53 14.26 -1.50 12.48
C PHE A 53 14.77 -1.24 13.90
N LYS A 54 15.74 -0.35 14.10
CA LYS A 54 16.18 0.07 15.45
C LYS A 54 15.30 1.17 16.02
N ASP A 55 14.65 1.94 15.15
CA ASP A 55 13.65 2.91 15.54
C ASP A 55 12.28 2.22 15.71
N GLN A 56 11.74 2.28 16.92
CA GLN A 56 10.47 1.61 17.25
C GLN A 56 9.30 2.14 16.41
N THR A 57 9.30 3.42 16.07
CA THR A 57 8.23 4.04 15.28
C THR A 57 8.28 3.53 13.84
N GLN A 58 9.46 3.47 13.23
CA GLN A 58 9.62 2.89 11.89
C GLN A 58 9.27 1.41 11.87
N LEU A 59 9.69 0.62 12.88
CA LEU A 59 9.29 -0.79 12.98
C LEU A 59 7.76 -0.95 13.01
N ILE A 60 7.05 -0.14 13.81
CA ILE A 60 5.58 -0.18 13.86
C ILE A 60 4.98 0.18 12.50
N MET A 61 5.48 1.21 11.83
CA MET A 61 4.97 1.63 10.52
C MET A 61 5.26 0.61 9.42
N PHE A 62 6.41 -0.05 9.46
CA PHE A 62 6.74 -1.17 8.59
C PHE A 62 5.75 -2.31 8.76
N LEU A 63 5.54 -2.76 10.00
CA LEU A 63 4.60 -3.84 10.32
C LEU A 63 3.15 -3.48 9.97
N LYS A 64 2.75 -2.22 10.15
CA LYS A 64 1.46 -1.69 9.68
C LYS A 64 1.29 -1.90 8.18
N ASN A 65 2.27 -1.48 7.38
CA ASN A 65 2.21 -1.66 5.93
C ASN A 65 2.24 -3.15 5.52
N MET A 66 3.02 -4.00 6.18
CA MET A 66 3.01 -5.45 5.91
C MET A 66 1.65 -6.09 6.22
N THR A 67 1.01 -5.67 7.31
CA THR A 67 -0.34 -6.12 7.68
C THR A 67 -1.37 -5.68 6.65
N MET A 68 -1.31 -4.43 6.20
CA MET A 68 -2.17 -3.92 5.13
C MET A 68 -1.96 -4.67 3.81
N ALA A 69 -0.70 -4.96 3.44
CA ALA A 69 -0.40 -5.76 2.26
C ALA A 69 -1.04 -7.15 2.32
N GLY A 70 -0.97 -7.82 3.48
CA GLY A 70 -1.68 -9.08 3.72
C GLY A 70 -3.20 -8.95 3.57
N GLY A 71 -3.80 -7.89 4.12
CA GLY A 71 -5.23 -7.59 3.96
C GLY A 71 -5.64 -7.41 2.50
N PHE A 72 -4.88 -6.64 1.72
CA PHE A 72 -5.15 -6.45 0.29
C PHE A 72 -4.95 -7.73 -0.54
N LEU A 73 -3.96 -8.56 -0.21
CA LEU A 73 -3.80 -9.89 -0.83
C LEU A 73 -4.96 -10.82 -0.47
N GLY A 74 -5.56 -10.68 0.72
CA GLY A 74 -6.79 -11.40 1.08
C GLY A 74 -7.92 -11.11 0.09
N LEU A 75 -8.11 -9.85 -0.30
CA LEU A 75 -9.15 -9.43 -1.27
C LEU A 75 -8.93 -10.06 -2.65
N VAL A 76 -7.67 -10.27 -3.07
CA VAL A 76 -7.33 -10.96 -4.33
C VAL A 76 -7.90 -12.38 -4.36
N GLY A 77 -7.87 -13.07 -3.22
CA GLY A 77 -8.35 -14.45 -3.09
C GLY A 77 -9.88 -14.58 -3.02
N GLN A 78 -10.59 -13.51 -2.67
CA GLN A 78 -12.05 -13.54 -2.48
C GLN A 78 -12.87 -13.33 -3.77
N GLU A 79 -12.27 -12.83 -4.87
CA GLU A 79 -12.94 -12.71 -6.18
C GLU A 79 -13.29 -14.07 -6.85
N ALA A 80 -12.97 -15.21 -6.22
CA ALA A 80 -13.33 -16.52 -6.75
C ALA A 80 -14.82 -16.90 -6.53
N GLU A 81 -15.59 -16.11 -5.78
CA GLU A 81 -16.97 -16.44 -5.40
C GLU A 81 -17.96 -15.29 -5.68
N THR A 82 -17.92 -14.75 -6.89
CA THR A 82 -19.04 -13.97 -7.43
C THR A 82 -19.62 -14.68 -8.64
N LEU A 83 -20.64 -15.51 -8.35
CA LEU A 83 -21.73 -16.06 -9.18
C LEU A 83 -21.40 -16.53 -10.61
#